data_AF-A0A971HTG8-F1
#
_entry.id   AF-A0A971HTG8-F1
#
_cell.length_a   1.000
_cell.length_b   1.000
_cell.length_c   1.000
_cell.angle_alpha   90.00
_cell.angle_beta   90.00
_cell.angle_gamma   90.00
#
_symmetry.space_group_name_H-M   'P 1'
#
loop_
_entity.id
_entity.type
_entity.pdbx_description
1 polymer ?
#
loop_
_entity_poly.entity_id
_entity_poly.type
_entity_poly.pdbx_seq_one_letter_code
_entity_poly.pdbx_strand_id
1 'polypeptide(L)' 'MTKHCQFYEFKIGRLAICSEDNRITDICLADSFKATDYEFYESSAIKEAAKELRAYFNKELKTFSVPI' A
#
# COMPACT_ATOMS: atom_id res chain seq x y z
N MET A 1 -7.22 12.63 11.99
CA MET A 1 -6.26 12.26 10.94
C MET A 1 -6.98 11.35 9.97
N THR A 2 -6.80 11.54 8.67
CA THR A 2 -7.52 10.78 7.65
C THR A 2 -6.67 9.59 7.25
N LYS A 3 -7.23 8.39 7.42
CA LYS A 3 -6.58 7.15 6.98
C LYS A 3 -7.09 6.81 5.60
N HIS A 4 -6.16 6.56 4.67
CA HIS A 4 -6.46 6.15 3.32
C HIS A 4 -6.08 4.70 3.10
N CYS A 5 -6.82 4.00 2.26
CA CYS A 5 -6.47 2.65 1.82
C CYS A 5 -6.77 2.48 0.32
N GLN A 6 -5.95 1.70 -0.37
CA GLN A 6 -6.27 1.23 -1.72
C GLN A 6 -5.83 -0.22 -1.90
N PHE A 7 -6.57 -0.95 -2.73
CA PHE A 7 -6.22 -2.31 -3.10
C PHE A 7 -5.52 -2.38 -4.45
N TYR A 8 -4.49 -3.23 -4.56
CA TYR A 8 -3.81 -3.51 -5.81
C TYR A 8 -3.57 -5.01 -6.00
N GLU A 9 -3.61 -5.44 -7.26
CA GLU A 9 -3.22 -6.79 -7.66
C GLU A 9 -1.70 -6.89 -7.86
N PHE A 10 -1.13 -7.92 -7.22
CA PHE A 10 0.29 -8.31 -7.32
C PHE A 10 0.43 -9.81 -7.57
N LYS A 11 1.67 -10.26 -7.86
CA LYS A 11 1.97 -11.68 -8.11
C LYS A 11 1.64 -12.61 -6.93
N ILE A 12 1.55 -12.06 -5.72
CA ILE A 12 1.25 -12.80 -4.48
C ILE A 12 -0.23 -12.71 -4.07
N GLY A 13 -1.06 -12.11 -4.92
CA GLY A 13 -2.47 -11.83 -4.64
C GLY A 13 -2.76 -10.34 -4.45
N ARG A 14 -3.99 -10.05 -4.06
CA ARG A 14 -4.49 -8.69 -3.83
C ARG A 14 -4.01 -8.17 -2.47
N LEU A 15 -3.36 -7.02 -2.45
CA LEU A 15 -2.90 -6.36 -1.24
C LEU A 15 -3.71 -5.09 -0.97
N ALA A 16 -4.03 -4.86 0.30
CA ALA A 16 -4.45 -3.56 0.82
C ALA A 16 -3.19 -2.78 1.22
N ILE A 17 -3.06 -1.54 0.75
CA ILE A 17 -2.00 -0.61 1.12
C ILE A 17 -2.64 0.60 1.79
N CYS A 18 -2.25 0.85 3.03
CA CYS A 18 -2.84 1.87 3.88
C CYS A 18 -1.84 2.98 4.20
N SER A 19 -2.36 4.20 4.35
CA SER A 19 -1.56 5.34 4.80
C SER A 19 -2.31 6.26 5.75
N GLU A 20 -1.58 6.88 6.66
CA GLU A 20 -2.03 8.00 7.48
C GLU A 20 -1.02 9.15 7.29
N ASP A 21 -1.50 10.36 7.02
CA ASP A 21 -0.67 11.55 6.76
C ASP A 21 0.49 11.32 5.77
N ASN A 22 0.19 10.64 4.65
CA ASN A 22 1.15 10.28 3.61
C ASN A 22 2.33 9.40 4.09
N ARG A 23 2.13 8.60 5.14
CA ARG A 23 3.06 7.54 5.57
C ARG A 23 2.36 6.19 5.55
N ILE A 24 3.05 5.15 5.11
CA ILE A 24 2.51 3.79 5.03
C ILE A 24 2.38 3.22 6.43
N THR A 25 1.17 2.88 6.83
CA THR A 25 0.90 2.28 8.15
C THR A 25 0.79 0.75 8.05
N ASP A 26 0.18 0.26 6.97
CA ASP A 26 -0.15 -1.16 6.83
C ASP A 26 -0.07 -1.62 5.37
N ILE A 27 0.46 -2.82 5.17
CA ILE A 27 0.35 -3.59 3.93
C ILE A 27 -0.06 -5.00 4.32
N CYS A 28 -1.22 -5.46 3.85
CA CYS A 28 -1.73 -6.78 4.19
C CYS A 28 -2.48 -7.42 3.00
N LEU A 29 -2.69 -8.73 3.06
CA LEU A 29 -3.54 -9.43 2.09
C LEU A 29 -4.97 -8.91 2.22
N ALA A 30 -5.63 -8.65 1.09
CA ALA A 30 -6.96 -8.05 1.07
C ALA A 30 -7.98 -8.85 1.91
N ASP A 31 -7.88 -10.18 1.91
CA ASP A 31 -8.77 -11.07 2.68
C ASP A 31 -8.61 -10.92 4.20
N SER A 32 -7.46 -10.41 4.65
CA SER A 32 -7.18 -10.13 6.07
C SER A 32 -7.49 -8.70 6.48
N PHE A 33 -7.78 -7.82 5.52
CA PHE A 33 -7.98 -6.40 5.78
C PHE A 33 -9.40 -6.12 6.28
N LYS A 34 -9.51 -5.37 7.37
CA LYS A 34 -10.78 -4.85 7.87
C LYS A 34 -10.85 -3.36 7.58
N ALA A 35 -11.79 -2.96 6.74
CA ALA A 35 -11.94 -1.59 6.24
C ALA A 35 -12.50 -0.58 7.26
N THR A 36 -12.44 -0.86 8.55
CA THR A 36 -12.96 0.06 9.57
C THR A 36 -12.03 1.25 9.69
N ASP A 37 -12.58 2.45 9.55
CA ASP A 37 -11.91 3.75 9.71
C ASP A 37 -10.94 4.18 8.58
N TYR A 38 -11.00 3.55 7.40
CA TYR A 38 -10.25 3.97 6.21
C TYR A 38 -11.18 4.56 5.14
N GLU A 39 -10.76 5.67 4.54
CA GLU A 39 -11.30 6.16 3.28
C GLU A 39 -10.59 5.46 2.11
N PHE A 40 -11.36 4.91 1.17
CA PHE A 40 -10.79 4.29 -0.03
C PHE A 40 -10.35 5.34 -1.04
N TYR A 41 -9.11 5.80 -0.88
CA TYR A 41 -8.49 6.86 -1.66
C TYR A 41 -7.03 6.53 -1.95
N GLU A 42 -6.58 6.76 -3.19
CA GLU A 42 -5.19 6.59 -3.57
C GLU A 42 -4.39 7.85 -3.17
N SER A 43 -3.81 7.84 -1.97
CA SER A 43 -2.86 8.87 -1.56
C SER A 43 -1.55 8.78 -2.36
N SER A 44 -0.74 9.85 -2.36
CA SER A 44 0.56 9.82 -3.03
C SER A 44 1.49 8.77 -2.43
N ALA A 45 1.44 8.57 -1.11
CA ALA A 45 2.22 7.54 -0.43
C ALA A 45 1.80 6.13 -0.87
N ILE A 46 0.49 5.87 -0.92
CA ILE A 46 -0.07 4.58 -1.37
C ILE A 46 0.34 4.28 -2.82
N LYS A 47 0.26 5.29 -3.70
CA LYS A 47 0.65 5.16 -5.11
C LYS A 47 2.12 4.82 -5.29
N GLU A 48 3.01 5.54 -4.62
CA GLU A 48 4.46 5.26 -4.71
C GLU A 48 4.79 3.90 -4.04
N ALA A 49 4.14 3.52 -2.95
CA ALA A 49 4.32 2.21 -2.34
C ALA A 49 3.90 1.07 -3.28
N ALA A 50 2.77 1.24 -3.97
CA ALA A 50 2.33 0.27 -4.98
C ALA A 50 3.34 0.12 -6.12
N LYS A 51 3.93 1.23 -6.58
CA LYS A 51 4.98 1.23 -7.61
C LYS A 51 6.27 0.55 -7.13
N GLU A 52 6.73 0.86 -5.93
CA GLU A 52 7.91 0.21 -5.34
C GLU A 52 7.69 -1.30 -5.15
N LEU A 53 6.51 -1.71 -4.68
CA LEU A 53 6.15 -3.14 -4.59
C LEU A 53 6.17 -3.83 -5.95
N ARG A 54 5.67 -3.19 -7.02
CA ARG A 54 5.75 -3.77 -8.38
C ARG A 54 7.20 -3.97 -8.81
N ALA A 55 8.05 -2.96 -8.63
CA ALA A 55 9.47 -3.05 -8.94
C ALA A 55 10.17 -4.14 -8.09
N TYR A 56 9.83 -4.25 -6.81
CA TYR A 56 10.33 -5.31 -5.92
C TYR A 56 9.93 -6.70 -6.42
N PHE A 57 8.66 -6.94 -6.75
CA PHE A 57 8.19 -8.23 -7.29
C PHE A 57 8.73 -8.53 -8.71
N ASN A 58 9.26 -7.53 -9.41
CA ASN A 58 9.99 -7.69 -10.67
C ASN A 58 11.51 -7.84 -10.48
N LYS A 59 12.01 -7.80 -9.24
CA LYS A 59 13.44 -7.86 -8.89
C LYS A 59 14.24 -6.63 -9.37
N GLU A 60 13.55 -5.52 -9.63
CA GLU A 60 14.12 -4.25 -10.08
C GLU A 60 14.48 -3.33 -8.90
N LEU A 61 13.82 -3.51 -7.75
CA LEU A 61 14.03 -2.74 -6.53
C LEU A 61 14.71 -3.57 -5.45
N LYS A 62 15.73 -3.00 -4.80
CA LYS A 62 16.44 -3.60 -3.65
C LYS A 62 16.13 -2.95 -2.31
N THR A 63 15.72 -1.67 -2.32
CA THR A 63 15.48 -0.86 -1.13
C THR A 63 14.21 -0.03 -1.34
N PHE A 64 13.35 0.03 -0.33
CA PHE A 64 12.15 0.87 -0.33
C PHE A 64 12.48 2.28 0.16
N SER A 65 11.80 3.29 -0.39
CA SER A 65 12.00 4.70 -0.01
C SER A 65 10.74 5.37 0.53
N VAL A 66 9.58 4.70 0.43
CA VAL A 66 8.33 5.24 0.95
C VAL A 66 8.38 5.46 2.47
N PRO A 67 7.82 6.58 2.97
CA PRO A 67 7.78 6.86 4.39
C PRO A 67 6.86 5.88 5.12
N ILE A 68 7.29 5.43 6.30
CA ILE A 68 6.54 4.63 7.27
C ILE A 68 6.25 5.52 8.49
#